data_AF-A0A9E1W3J5-F1
#
_entry.id   AF-A0A9E1W3J5-F1
#
_cell.length_a   1.000
_cell.length_b   1.000
_cell.length_c   1.000
_cell.angle_alpha   90.00
_cell.angle_beta   90.00
_cell.angle_gamma   90.00
#
_symmetry.space_group_name_H-M   'P 1'
#
loop_
_entity.id
_entity.type
_entity.pdbx_description
1 polymer ?
#
loop_
_entity_poly.entity_id
_entity_poly.type
_entity_poly.pdbx_seq_one_letter_code
_entity_poly.pdbx_strand_id
1 'polypeptide(L)'
;MADLKFTDASASDGEIAAVDAVLGDERGIEHVHERLVRGGTRRRHRLRHMLLPALHALQNESGWISRGGLNYVAEELQVPPAEAYGVASFYEMFRVDEAPDHDGPVTHVCIDGPCRAVSADAIAAVKAAGGHVHESPCLGQCERPPALFIQGRRAPDVVQADADPYVRPQPDSDGLRLLHRLGVVDPNSLASYREHGGYEALTKAIEMGADDILTALSDSGLSGRGGAAFPTGFKWSAVRDAAGDTKHIVANADESEPGTFKDRTVMENDPFALVEAMTIAAVATGAENGWIYIRGEYPLATARIENAINECRAAGLLSADVAGSGMAFDIEVRRGAGAYICGEETALFNSI
;
A
#
# COMPACT_ATOMS: atom_id res chain seq x y z
N MET A 1 25.48 12.75 14.53
CA MET A 1 25.06 11.34 14.62
C MET A 1 24.15 11.23 15.81
N ALA A 2 22.98 10.59 15.69
CA ALA A 2 22.18 10.33 16.88
C ALA A 2 22.96 9.35 17.76
N ASP A 3 23.05 9.61 19.07
CA ASP A 3 23.61 8.65 20.02
C ASP A 3 22.59 7.51 20.19
N LEU A 4 22.68 6.50 19.32
CA LEU A 4 21.79 5.36 19.30
C LEU A 4 22.39 4.24 20.17
N LYS A 5 21.57 3.71 21.08
CA LYS A 5 21.95 2.55 21.91
C LYS A 5 21.31 1.30 21.35
N PHE A 6 22.15 0.43 20.80
CA PHE A 6 21.76 -0.86 20.27
C PHE A 6 22.02 -1.98 21.29
N THR A 7 21.37 -3.11 21.07
CA THR A 7 21.74 -4.36 21.76
C THR A 7 22.96 -5.00 21.07
N ASP A 8 23.63 -5.95 21.73
CA ASP A 8 24.78 -6.66 21.14
C ASP A 8 24.40 -7.68 20.04
N ALA A 9 23.13 -7.71 19.61
CA ALA A 9 22.66 -8.62 18.57
C ALA A 9 23.04 -8.12 17.17
N SER A 10 23.54 -9.03 16.33
CA SER A 10 23.87 -8.77 14.93
C SER A 10 22.81 -9.35 13.99
N ALA A 11 22.49 -8.64 12.91
CA ALA A 11 21.68 -9.18 11.82
C ALA A 11 22.40 -10.34 11.12
N SER A 12 21.63 -11.29 10.62
CA SER A 12 22.13 -12.33 9.71
C SER A 12 22.36 -11.78 8.30
N ASP A 13 23.19 -12.47 7.50
CA ASP A 13 23.47 -12.07 6.11
C ASP A 13 22.18 -11.99 5.26
N GLY A 14 21.20 -12.88 5.51
CA GLY A 14 19.91 -12.86 4.83
C GLY A 14 19.09 -11.61 5.18
N GLU A 15 19.03 -11.24 6.46
CA GLU A 15 18.33 -10.03 6.91
C GLU A 15 18.96 -8.75 6.33
N ILE A 16 20.30 -8.69 6.30
CA ILE A 16 21.04 -7.57 5.69
C ILE A 16 20.67 -7.46 4.21
N ALA A 17 20.76 -8.56 3.47
CA ALA A 17 20.45 -8.59 2.05
C ALA A 17 18.99 -8.20 1.76
N ALA A 18 18.03 -8.66 2.58
CA ALA A 18 16.62 -8.34 2.44
C ALA A 18 16.34 -6.83 2.67
N VAL A 19 16.94 -6.25 3.71
CA VAL A 19 16.80 -4.81 3.99
C VAL A 19 17.48 -3.98 2.90
N ASP A 20 18.69 -4.33 2.49
CA ASP A 20 19.42 -3.61 1.45
C ASP A 20 18.68 -3.59 0.11
N ALA A 21 18.03 -4.70 -0.26
CA ALA A 21 17.22 -4.79 -1.48
C ALA A 21 16.06 -3.78 -1.49
N VAL A 22 15.49 -3.47 -0.32
CA VAL A 22 14.40 -2.49 -0.17
C VAL A 22 14.91 -1.06 -0.08
N LEU A 23 16.03 -0.83 0.61
CA LEU A 23 16.59 0.52 0.78
C LEU A 23 17.39 1.01 -0.44
N GLY A 24 17.80 0.10 -1.33
CA GLY A 24 18.62 0.43 -2.51
C GLY A 24 19.96 1.06 -2.10
N ASP A 25 20.28 2.23 -2.64
CA ASP A 25 21.47 3.01 -2.27
C ASP A 25 21.20 4.06 -1.18
N GLU A 26 19.94 4.25 -0.78
CA GLU A 26 19.59 5.31 0.15
C GLU A 26 19.92 4.92 1.58
N ARG A 27 20.77 5.71 2.25
CA ARG A 27 21.19 5.49 3.64
C ARG A 27 21.10 6.75 4.49
N GLY A 28 20.71 6.58 5.75
CA GLY A 28 20.67 7.63 6.76
C GLY A 28 22.06 8.15 7.11
N ILE A 29 23.07 7.29 6.92
CA ILE A 29 24.50 7.60 7.01
C ILE A 29 25.16 7.33 5.66
N GLU A 30 25.88 8.31 5.13
CA GLU A 30 26.72 8.16 3.93
C GLU A 30 28.19 8.34 4.33
N HIS A 31 28.97 7.27 4.18
CA HIS A 31 30.42 7.30 4.35
C HIS A 31 31.06 7.81 3.06
N VAL A 32 31.45 9.09 3.03
CA VAL A 32 32.06 9.71 1.85
C VAL A 32 33.53 9.30 1.71
N HIS A 33 34.24 9.23 2.84
CA HIS A 33 35.57 8.62 2.99
C HIS A 33 35.85 8.36 4.47
N GLU A 34 36.99 7.76 4.82
CA GLU A 34 37.37 7.36 6.19
C GLU A 34 37.16 8.45 7.27
N ARG A 35 37.26 9.73 6.88
CA ARG A 35 37.19 10.89 7.77
C ARG A 35 35.95 11.76 7.58
N LEU A 36 35.07 11.42 6.62
CA LEU A 36 33.87 12.19 6.35
C LEU A 36 32.66 11.27 6.27
N VAL A 37 31.80 11.44 7.25
CA VAL A 37 30.51 10.76 7.36
C VAL A 37 29.43 11.84 7.32
N ARG A 38 28.47 11.68 6.41
CA ARG A 38 27.31 12.55 6.29
C ARG A 38 26.11 11.87 6.92
N GLY A 39 25.46 12.54 7.85
CA GLY A 39 24.23 12.08 8.47
C GLY A 39 23.49 13.24 9.12
N GLY A 40 22.39 12.96 9.81
CA GLY A 40 21.67 13.95 10.61
C GLY A 40 20.16 13.97 10.34
N THR A 41 19.48 14.84 11.08
CA THR A 41 18.02 14.88 11.22
C THR A 41 17.30 14.98 9.88
N ARG A 42 17.80 15.78 8.92
CA ARG A 42 17.18 15.91 7.59
C ARG A 42 17.18 14.59 6.80
N ARG A 43 18.29 13.83 6.84
CA ARG A 43 18.37 12.53 6.15
C ARG A 43 17.49 11.48 6.83
N ARG A 44 17.49 11.46 8.16
CA ARG A 44 16.57 10.62 8.95
C ARG A 44 15.12 10.90 8.55
N HIS A 45 14.68 12.16 8.53
CA HIS A 45 13.30 12.50 8.15
C HIS A 45 12.99 12.09 6.72
N ARG A 46 13.95 12.21 5.81
CA ARG A 46 13.77 11.80 4.41
C ARG A 46 13.57 10.30 4.27
N LEU A 47 14.23 9.47 5.09
CA LEU A 47 14.22 8.01 4.95
C LEU A 47 13.33 7.27 5.95
N ARG A 48 12.81 7.96 6.97
CA ARG A 48 12.00 7.33 8.02
C ARG A 48 10.82 6.53 7.46
N HIS A 49 10.25 7.01 6.36
CA HIS A 49 9.16 6.37 5.63
C HIS A 49 9.52 4.93 5.18
N MET A 50 10.80 4.61 4.99
CA MET A 50 11.28 3.27 4.61
C MET A 50 11.30 2.27 5.77
N LEU A 51 10.97 2.70 7.00
CA LEU A 51 10.94 1.81 8.15
C LEU A 51 9.95 0.67 7.94
N LEU A 52 8.71 0.96 7.54
CA LEU A 52 7.69 -0.07 7.35
C LEU A 52 8.06 -1.07 6.22
N PRO A 53 8.51 -0.63 5.03
CA PRO A 53 9.09 -1.53 4.02
C PRO A 53 10.24 -2.41 4.53
N ALA A 54 11.18 -1.84 5.31
CA ALA A 54 12.31 -2.59 5.85
C ALA A 54 11.88 -3.65 6.88
N LEU A 55 10.85 -3.36 7.70
CA LEU A 55 10.29 -4.34 8.63
C LEU A 55 9.55 -5.47 7.89
N HIS A 56 8.85 -5.17 6.79
CA HIS A 56 8.31 -6.21 5.90
C HIS A 56 9.42 -7.11 5.32
N ALA A 57 10.55 -6.54 4.92
CA ALA A 57 11.68 -7.31 4.41
C ALA A 57 12.22 -8.30 5.45
N LEU A 58 12.41 -7.84 6.70
CA LEU A 58 12.84 -8.70 7.81
C LEU A 58 11.81 -9.80 8.11
N GLN A 59 10.53 -9.43 8.21
CA GLN A 59 9.44 -10.38 8.47
C GLN A 59 9.37 -11.45 7.37
N ASN A 60 9.50 -11.06 6.10
CA ASN A 60 9.45 -11.99 4.98
C ASN A 60 10.71 -12.87 4.91
N GLU A 61 11.89 -12.37 5.24
CA GLU A 61 13.12 -13.18 5.23
C GLU A 61 13.12 -14.23 6.34
N SER A 62 12.85 -13.78 7.56
CA SER A 62 13.07 -14.59 8.77
C SER A 62 11.79 -15.20 9.35
N GLY A 63 10.61 -14.75 8.93
CA GLY A 63 9.33 -15.08 9.59
C GLY A 63 9.09 -14.34 10.90
N TRP A 64 9.99 -13.43 11.28
CA TRP A 64 9.95 -12.56 12.45
C TRP A 64 10.97 -11.43 12.29
N ILE A 65 10.89 -10.42 13.14
CA ILE A 65 11.83 -9.29 13.20
C ILE A 65 12.80 -9.56 14.34
N SER A 66 13.99 -10.07 14.00
CA SER A 66 15.02 -10.34 15.00
C SER A 66 15.58 -9.04 15.60
N ARG A 67 16.17 -9.13 16.79
CA ARG A 67 16.88 -7.99 17.41
C ARG A 67 18.02 -7.48 16.54
N GLY A 68 18.74 -8.39 15.87
CA GLY A 68 19.83 -8.06 14.97
C GLY A 68 19.34 -7.32 13.72
N GLY A 69 18.32 -7.85 13.05
CA GLY A 69 17.68 -7.20 11.91
C GLY A 69 17.10 -5.83 12.28
N LEU A 70 16.43 -5.71 13.42
CA LEU A 70 15.90 -4.42 13.91
C LEU A 70 17.01 -3.40 14.18
N ASN A 71 18.14 -3.83 14.79
CA ASN A 71 19.31 -2.97 14.98
C ASN A 71 19.83 -2.46 13.63
N TYR A 72 19.96 -3.35 12.62
CA TYR A 72 20.42 -3.00 11.28
C TYR A 72 19.52 -1.95 10.64
N VAL A 73 18.20 -2.18 10.61
CA VAL A 73 17.23 -1.20 10.06
C VAL A 73 17.30 0.14 10.80
N ALA A 74 17.39 0.12 12.13
CA ALA A 74 17.50 1.31 12.95
C ALA A 74 18.78 2.11 12.66
N GLU A 75 19.90 1.42 12.42
CA GLU A 75 21.17 2.03 12.01
C GLU A 75 21.08 2.65 10.61
N GLU A 76 20.65 1.87 9.62
CA GLU A 76 20.60 2.31 8.21
C GLU A 76 19.64 3.50 8.02
N LEU A 77 18.52 3.54 8.75
CA LEU A 77 17.54 4.62 8.68
C LEU A 77 17.79 5.74 9.70
N GLN A 78 18.75 5.58 10.60
CA GLN A 78 18.99 6.48 11.73
C GLN A 78 17.75 6.69 12.61
N VAL A 79 16.94 5.64 12.78
CA VAL A 79 15.76 5.62 13.65
C VAL A 79 16.16 5.01 15.00
N PRO A 80 15.77 5.60 16.15
CA PRO A 80 16.04 4.99 17.44
C PRO A 80 15.50 3.55 17.54
N PRO A 81 16.27 2.58 18.05
CA PRO A 81 15.80 1.19 18.17
C PRO A 81 14.49 1.04 18.95
N ALA A 82 14.27 1.87 19.97
CA ALA A 82 13.01 1.89 20.72
C ALA A 82 11.81 2.37 19.87
N GLU A 83 12.03 3.33 18.95
CA GLU A 83 11.02 3.77 18.01
C GLU A 83 10.75 2.69 16.96
N ALA A 84 11.80 2.09 16.39
CA ALA A 84 11.68 0.98 15.44
C ALA A 84 10.95 -0.22 16.07
N TYR A 85 11.28 -0.59 17.32
CA TYR A 85 10.59 -1.63 18.07
C TYR A 85 9.12 -1.26 18.31
N GLY A 86 8.84 -0.02 18.71
CA GLY A 86 7.47 0.46 18.93
C GLY A 86 6.61 0.30 17.67
N VAL A 87 7.15 0.65 16.50
CA VAL A 87 6.49 0.45 15.20
C VAL A 87 6.33 -1.04 14.90
N ALA A 88 7.38 -1.85 15.04
CA ALA A 88 7.34 -3.28 14.76
C ALA A 88 6.31 -4.03 15.63
N SER A 89 6.22 -3.67 16.92
CA SER A 89 5.30 -4.30 17.88
C SER A 89 3.84 -3.84 17.76
N PHE A 90 3.58 -2.80 16.97
CA PHE A 90 2.23 -2.25 16.80
C PHE A 90 1.41 -3.03 15.76
N TYR A 91 2.07 -3.58 14.74
CA TYR A 91 1.43 -4.20 13.58
C TYR A 91 1.23 -5.71 13.78
N GLU A 92 0.05 -6.22 13.44
CA GLU A 92 -0.30 -7.63 13.66
C GLU A 92 0.50 -8.59 12.77
N MET A 93 0.90 -8.15 11.58
CA MET A 93 1.67 -8.98 10.63
C MET A 93 3.15 -9.15 11.03
N PHE A 94 3.61 -8.45 12.07
CA PHE A 94 4.99 -8.49 12.52
C PHE A 94 5.14 -9.26 13.82
N ARG A 95 6.06 -10.23 13.81
CA ARG A 95 6.42 -11.00 15.02
C ARG A 95 7.74 -10.47 15.57
N VAL A 96 7.76 -10.02 16.82
CA VAL A 96 8.96 -9.40 17.45
C VAL A 96 9.53 -10.18 18.64
N ASP A 97 8.77 -11.13 19.20
CA ASP A 97 9.13 -11.75 20.49
C ASP A 97 10.16 -12.87 20.35
N GLU A 98 9.92 -13.82 19.43
CA GLU A 98 10.78 -14.98 19.23
C GLU A 98 10.76 -15.50 17.80
N ALA A 99 11.84 -16.20 17.42
CA ALA A 99 11.95 -16.88 16.15
C ALA A 99 10.87 -17.97 16.04
N PRO A 100 10.23 -18.13 14.88
CA PRO A 100 9.27 -19.22 14.69
C PRO A 100 9.97 -20.58 14.82
N ASP A 101 9.25 -21.54 15.39
CA ASP A 101 9.67 -22.95 15.49
C ASP A 101 9.49 -23.72 14.17
N HIS A 102 9.13 -23.01 13.10
CA HIS A 102 8.87 -23.53 11.77
C HIS A 102 9.60 -22.73 10.68
N ASP A 103 9.91 -23.39 9.57
CA ASP A 103 10.61 -22.77 8.44
C ASP A 103 9.68 -22.36 7.27
N GLY A 104 8.39 -22.73 7.36
CA GLY A 104 7.39 -22.46 6.34
C GLY A 104 6.62 -21.14 6.52
N PRO A 105 5.72 -20.82 5.56
CA PRO A 105 4.83 -19.67 5.66
C PRO A 105 3.78 -19.85 6.76
N VAL A 106 3.10 -18.75 7.10
CA VAL A 106 1.96 -18.74 8.04
C VAL A 106 0.68 -18.47 7.26
N THR A 107 -0.31 -19.34 7.41
CA THR A 107 -1.65 -19.14 6.83
C THR A 107 -2.51 -18.37 7.81
N HIS A 108 -2.82 -17.14 7.46
CA HIS A 108 -3.82 -16.29 8.09
C HIS A 108 -5.21 -16.78 7.68
N VAL A 109 -6.02 -17.21 8.65
CA VAL A 109 -7.39 -17.66 8.44
C VAL A 109 -8.33 -16.62 9.03
N CYS A 110 -9.18 -16.04 8.20
CA CYS A 110 -10.17 -15.06 8.65
C CYS A 110 -11.19 -15.71 9.61
N ILE A 111 -11.30 -15.18 10.82
CA ILE A 111 -12.26 -15.63 11.85
C ILE A 111 -13.43 -14.65 12.06
N ASP A 112 -13.53 -13.63 11.22
CA ASP A 112 -14.52 -12.56 11.34
C ASP A 112 -15.67 -12.66 10.32
N GLY A 113 -16.75 -11.93 10.57
CA GLY A 113 -17.88 -11.74 9.65
C GLY A 113 -18.43 -13.06 9.09
N PRO A 114 -18.64 -13.16 7.76
CA PRO A 114 -19.12 -14.39 7.12
C PRO A 114 -18.17 -15.59 7.27
N CYS A 115 -16.86 -15.36 7.40
CA CYS A 115 -15.87 -16.45 7.49
C CYS A 115 -15.97 -17.20 8.82
N ARG A 116 -16.51 -16.57 9.87
CA ARG A 116 -16.68 -17.20 11.19
C ARG A 116 -17.44 -18.53 11.11
N ALA A 117 -18.40 -18.66 10.20
CA ALA A 117 -19.20 -19.87 10.04
C ALA A 117 -18.41 -21.08 9.47
N VAL A 118 -17.28 -20.83 8.78
CA VAL A 118 -16.49 -21.85 8.05
C VAL A 118 -15.03 -21.91 8.49
N SER A 119 -14.58 -20.96 9.31
CA SER A 119 -13.17 -20.82 9.75
C SER A 119 -12.64 -22.03 10.50
N ALA A 120 -13.44 -22.68 11.35
CA ALA A 120 -13.01 -23.84 12.13
C ALA A 120 -12.54 -25.01 11.24
N ASP A 121 -13.28 -25.29 10.17
CA ASP A 121 -12.94 -26.35 9.22
C ASP A 121 -11.69 -25.99 8.42
N ALA A 122 -11.54 -24.72 8.02
CA ALA A 122 -10.35 -24.23 7.34
C ALA A 122 -9.09 -24.34 8.22
N ILE A 123 -9.17 -23.94 9.49
CA ILE A 123 -8.08 -24.05 10.47
C ILE A 123 -7.69 -25.53 10.66
N ALA A 124 -8.68 -26.42 10.80
CA ALA A 124 -8.43 -27.85 10.93
C ALA A 124 -7.75 -28.42 9.67
N ALA A 125 -8.18 -28.01 8.47
CA ALA A 125 -7.59 -28.44 7.21
C ALA A 125 -6.13 -27.99 7.07
N VAL A 126 -5.81 -26.73 7.38
CA VAL A 126 -4.42 -26.23 7.33
C VAL A 126 -3.53 -27.00 8.31
N LYS A 127 -3.99 -27.20 9.55
CA LYS A 127 -3.23 -27.95 10.56
C LYS A 127 -3.05 -29.42 10.17
N ALA A 128 -4.08 -30.05 9.59
CA ALA A 128 -4.00 -31.43 9.11
C ALA A 128 -3.00 -31.61 7.95
N ALA A 129 -2.81 -30.56 7.15
CA ALA A 129 -1.77 -30.50 6.11
C ALA A 129 -0.37 -30.16 6.66
N GLY A 130 -0.22 -29.99 7.98
CA GLY A 130 1.04 -29.60 8.62
C GLY A 130 1.38 -28.11 8.51
N GLY A 131 0.43 -27.27 8.10
CA GLY A 131 0.61 -25.82 7.99
C GLY A 131 0.45 -25.10 9.33
N HIS A 132 1.01 -23.89 9.39
CA HIS A 132 0.91 -22.99 10.54
C HIS A 132 -0.25 -22.02 10.34
N VAL A 133 -1.03 -21.79 11.40
CA VAL A 133 -2.22 -20.95 11.36
C VAL A 133 -2.03 -19.74 12.24
N HIS A 134 -2.37 -18.57 11.69
CA HIS A 134 -2.69 -17.36 12.44
C HIS A 134 -4.19 -17.08 12.29
N GLU A 135 -4.90 -16.86 13.37
CA GLU A 135 -6.32 -16.49 13.32
C GLU A 135 -6.40 -14.97 13.15
N SER A 136 -6.96 -14.52 12.03
CA SER A 136 -6.91 -13.11 11.62
C SER A 136 -8.28 -12.45 11.63
N PRO A 137 -8.33 -11.12 11.86
CA PRO A 137 -9.48 -10.30 11.50
C PRO A 137 -9.85 -10.38 10.02
N CYS A 138 -10.85 -9.60 9.59
CA CYS A 138 -11.33 -9.64 8.21
C CYS A 138 -10.22 -9.41 7.18
N LEU A 139 -10.03 -10.38 6.28
CA LEU A 139 -9.05 -10.34 5.20
C LEU A 139 -9.60 -9.74 3.88
N GLY A 140 -10.81 -9.17 3.88
CA GLY A 140 -11.37 -8.47 2.71
C GLY A 140 -11.70 -9.35 1.50
N GLN A 141 -11.97 -10.64 1.73
CA GLN A 141 -12.35 -11.62 0.69
C GLN A 141 -13.70 -12.27 1.02
N CYS A 142 -14.64 -11.48 1.56
CA CYS A 142 -15.91 -12.01 2.06
C CYS A 142 -16.81 -12.60 0.96
N GLU A 143 -16.54 -12.31 -0.31
CA GLU A 143 -17.20 -12.94 -1.44
C GLU A 143 -16.62 -14.32 -1.80
N ARG A 144 -15.52 -14.73 -1.15
CA ARG A 144 -14.83 -16.03 -1.32
C ARG A 144 -14.50 -16.68 0.06
N PRO A 145 -15.49 -16.96 0.94
CA PRO A 145 -15.20 -17.55 2.25
C PRO A 145 -14.86 -19.06 2.15
N PRO A 146 -13.97 -19.61 3.02
CA PRO A 146 -13.16 -18.90 4.01
C PRO A 146 -12.05 -18.08 3.35
N ALA A 147 -11.90 -16.83 3.79
CA ALA A 147 -10.81 -15.99 3.33
C ALA A 147 -9.48 -16.46 3.93
N LEU A 148 -8.48 -16.64 3.07
CA LEU A 148 -7.15 -17.10 3.43
C LEU A 148 -6.10 -16.16 2.86
N PHE A 149 -5.10 -15.83 3.67
CA PHE A 149 -3.91 -15.09 3.26
C PHE A 149 -2.68 -15.87 3.73
N ILE A 150 -1.74 -16.13 2.82
CA ILE A 150 -0.51 -16.86 3.17
C ILE A 150 0.61 -15.84 3.24
N GLN A 151 1.08 -15.60 4.46
CA GLN A 151 2.25 -14.77 4.71
C GLN A 151 3.51 -15.59 4.43
N GLY A 152 4.24 -15.19 3.40
CA GLY A 152 5.41 -15.89 2.89
C GLY A 152 6.62 -15.77 3.82
N ARG A 153 7.47 -16.80 3.78
CA ARG A 153 8.82 -16.75 4.34
C ARG A 153 9.82 -17.11 3.23
N ARG A 154 10.70 -16.18 2.87
CA ARG A 154 11.55 -16.20 1.66
C ARG A 154 10.75 -16.49 0.38
N ALA A 155 9.49 -16.06 0.38
CA ALA A 155 8.54 -16.22 -0.69
C ALA A 155 7.57 -15.02 -0.64
N PRO A 156 6.95 -14.66 -1.77
CA PRO A 156 5.91 -13.64 -1.79
C PRO A 156 4.70 -14.03 -0.94
N ASP A 157 4.00 -13.02 -0.44
CA ASP A 157 2.69 -13.21 0.17
C ASP A 157 1.65 -13.51 -0.91
N VAL A 158 0.73 -14.44 -0.65
CA VAL A 158 -0.24 -14.88 -1.65
C VAL A 158 -1.63 -15.08 -1.05
N VAL A 159 -2.64 -14.81 -1.86
CA VAL A 159 -4.03 -15.20 -1.61
C VAL A 159 -4.38 -16.27 -2.63
N GLN A 160 -4.73 -17.48 -2.18
CA GLN A 160 -4.95 -18.60 -3.11
C GLN A 160 -6.13 -18.35 -4.05
N ALA A 161 -7.18 -17.69 -3.55
CA ALA A 161 -8.39 -17.39 -4.32
C ALA A 161 -8.17 -16.32 -5.41
N ASP A 162 -6.98 -15.72 -5.50
CA ASP A 162 -6.62 -14.79 -6.58
C ASP A 162 -6.30 -15.51 -7.90
N ALA A 163 -6.05 -16.82 -7.84
CA ALA A 163 -5.92 -17.65 -9.04
C ALA A 163 -7.28 -18.02 -9.66
N ASP A 164 -8.38 -17.82 -8.92
CA ASP A 164 -9.71 -18.11 -9.41
C ASP A 164 -10.14 -17.09 -10.48
N PRO A 165 -10.95 -17.51 -11.48
CA PRO A 165 -11.50 -16.57 -12.45
C PRO A 165 -12.29 -15.45 -11.78
N TYR A 166 -12.04 -14.21 -12.20
CA TYR A 166 -12.78 -13.05 -11.71
C TYR A 166 -14.28 -13.19 -12.02
N VAL A 167 -15.11 -12.95 -11.00
CA VAL A 167 -16.57 -12.89 -11.11
C VAL A 167 -17.02 -11.45 -10.86
N ARG A 168 -17.64 -10.83 -11.87
CA ARG A 168 -18.13 -9.45 -11.76
C ARG A 168 -19.23 -9.34 -10.70
N PRO A 169 -19.10 -8.46 -9.69
CA PRO A 169 -20.19 -8.14 -8.79
C PRO A 169 -21.33 -7.47 -9.56
N GLN A 170 -22.58 -7.80 -9.19
CA GLN A 170 -23.79 -7.26 -9.83
C GLN A 170 -23.78 -7.48 -11.37
N PRO A 171 -23.66 -8.74 -11.83
CA PRO A 171 -23.45 -9.06 -13.26
C PRO A 171 -24.62 -8.59 -14.14
N ASP A 172 -25.83 -8.51 -13.59
CA ASP A 172 -27.04 -8.10 -14.32
C ASP A 172 -27.28 -6.58 -14.31
N SER A 173 -26.32 -5.78 -13.83
CA SER A 173 -26.44 -4.31 -13.75
C SER A 173 -25.70 -3.60 -14.88
N ASP A 174 -26.47 -3.04 -15.82
CA ASP A 174 -25.94 -2.28 -16.96
C ASP A 174 -25.57 -0.83 -16.62
N GLY A 175 -26.00 -0.33 -15.45
CA GLY A 175 -25.82 1.05 -15.02
C GLY A 175 -24.59 1.32 -14.13
N LEU A 176 -23.67 0.36 -14.00
CA LEU A 176 -22.50 0.51 -13.13
C LEU A 176 -21.54 1.54 -13.73
N ARG A 177 -21.17 2.58 -12.97
CA ARG A 177 -20.19 3.58 -13.40
C ARG A 177 -18.77 3.21 -13.02
N LEU A 178 -18.53 2.93 -11.73
CA LEU A 178 -17.20 2.55 -11.23
C LEU A 178 -16.77 1.17 -11.73
N LEU A 179 -17.73 0.25 -11.88
CA LEU A 179 -17.44 -1.16 -12.18
C LEU A 179 -17.55 -1.54 -13.67
N HIS A 180 -17.71 -0.56 -14.57
CA HIS A 180 -18.05 -0.84 -15.98
C HIS A 180 -16.96 -1.56 -16.77
N ARG A 181 -15.68 -1.34 -16.43
CA ARG A 181 -14.53 -2.00 -17.08
C ARG A 181 -14.12 -3.32 -16.45
N LEU A 182 -14.64 -3.64 -15.27
CA LEU A 182 -14.18 -4.81 -14.52
C LEU A 182 -14.60 -6.10 -15.22
N GLY A 183 -13.61 -6.95 -15.53
CA GLY A 183 -13.79 -8.17 -16.33
C GLY A 183 -13.85 -7.93 -17.85
N VAL A 184 -13.65 -6.69 -18.30
CA VAL A 184 -13.58 -6.32 -19.72
C VAL A 184 -12.14 -5.98 -20.11
N VAL A 185 -11.45 -5.19 -19.28
CA VAL A 185 -10.05 -4.80 -19.51
C VAL A 185 -9.08 -5.85 -18.96
N ASP A 186 -7.89 -5.94 -19.57
CA ASP A 186 -6.75 -6.60 -18.95
C ASP A 186 -6.16 -5.66 -17.88
N PRO A 187 -6.21 -6.03 -16.58
CA PRO A 187 -5.74 -5.16 -15.51
C PRO A 187 -4.22 -4.94 -15.51
N ASN A 188 -3.45 -5.66 -16.33
CA ASN A 188 -2.00 -5.49 -16.46
C ASN A 188 -1.60 -4.80 -17.77
N SER A 189 -2.52 -4.09 -18.44
CA SER A 189 -2.24 -3.47 -19.74
C SER A 189 -2.79 -2.06 -19.83
N LEU A 190 -1.88 -1.08 -19.87
CA LEU A 190 -2.23 0.31 -20.17
C LEU A 190 -2.90 0.44 -21.54
N ALA A 191 -2.49 -0.38 -22.51
CA ALA A 191 -3.09 -0.39 -23.84
C ALA A 191 -4.56 -0.83 -23.79
N SER A 192 -4.86 -1.91 -23.06
CA SER A 192 -6.25 -2.36 -22.84
C SER A 192 -7.08 -1.30 -22.13
N TYR A 193 -6.51 -0.62 -21.13
CA TYR A 193 -7.18 0.48 -20.44
C TYR A 193 -7.56 1.62 -21.40
N ARG A 194 -6.61 2.06 -22.25
CA ARG A 194 -6.82 3.13 -23.24
C ARG A 194 -7.83 2.75 -24.34
N GLU A 195 -7.82 1.50 -24.80
CA GLU A 195 -8.81 1.01 -25.78
C GLU A 195 -10.25 1.13 -25.25
N HIS A 196 -10.41 1.12 -23.93
CA HIS A 196 -11.70 1.23 -23.24
C HIS A 196 -11.94 2.62 -22.61
N GLY A 197 -11.36 3.67 -23.22
CA GLY A 197 -11.58 5.08 -22.84
C GLY A 197 -10.75 5.56 -21.64
N GLY A 198 -9.78 4.77 -21.17
CA GLY A 198 -8.83 5.20 -20.15
C GLY A 198 -8.00 6.40 -20.59
N TYR A 199 -7.73 7.34 -19.68
CA TYR A 199 -7.03 8.60 -19.91
C TYR A 199 -7.77 9.68 -20.71
N GLU A 200 -8.99 9.41 -21.20
CA GLU A 200 -9.84 10.45 -21.77
C GLU A 200 -10.25 11.49 -20.71
N ALA A 201 -10.50 11.05 -19.47
CA ALA A 201 -10.86 11.95 -18.38
C ALA A 201 -9.68 12.82 -17.94
N LEU A 202 -8.47 12.26 -17.87
CA LEU A 202 -7.27 13.04 -17.60
C LEU A 202 -7.01 14.09 -18.69
N THR A 203 -7.14 13.72 -19.96
CA THR A 203 -6.95 14.65 -21.09
C THR A 203 -7.90 15.84 -20.94
N LYS A 204 -9.19 15.57 -20.70
CA LYS A 204 -10.19 16.61 -20.46
C LYS A 204 -9.89 17.44 -19.22
N ALA A 205 -9.45 16.82 -18.13
CA ALA A 205 -9.10 17.50 -16.88
C ALA A 205 -7.96 18.51 -17.07
N ILE A 206 -6.92 18.13 -17.81
CA ILE A 206 -5.80 19.03 -18.16
C ILE A 206 -6.30 20.20 -19.02
N GLU A 207 -7.14 19.94 -20.03
CA GLU A 207 -7.69 20.97 -20.92
C GLU A 207 -8.58 21.99 -20.21
N MET A 208 -9.47 21.53 -19.31
CA MET A 208 -10.38 22.41 -18.58
C MET A 208 -9.72 23.13 -17.39
N GLY A 209 -8.65 22.55 -16.85
CA GLY A 209 -7.91 23.13 -15.74
C GLY A 209 -8.61 22.97 -14.37
N ALA A 210 -7.88 23.33 -13.33
CA ALA A 210 -8.21 22.98 -11.96
C ALA A 210 -9.53 23.60 -11.43
N ASP A 211 -9.85 24.84 -11.81
CA ASP A 211 -11.09 25.51 -11.35
C ASP A 211 -12.34 24.81 -11.88
N ASP A 212 -12.31 24.41 -13.14
CA ASP A 212 -13.42 23.70 -13.76
C ASP A 212 -13.53 22.27 -13.23
N ILE A 213 -12.42 21.60 -12.90
CA ILE A 213 -12.45 20.27 -12.24
C ILE A 213 -13.16 20.37 -10.90
N LEU A 214 -12.80 21.36 -10.06
CA LEU A 214 -13.41 21.54 -8.73
C LEU A 214 -14.90 21.90 -8.83
N THR A 215 -15.27 22.69 -9.84
CA THR A 215 -16.67 23.01 -10.15
C THR A 215 -17.43 21.75 -10.54
N ALA A 216 -16.92 20.98 -11.51
CA ALA A 216 -17.54 19.73 -11.96
C ALA A 216 -17.69 18.69 -10.82
N LEU A 217 -16.69 18.58 -9.94
CA LEU A 217 -16.77 17.71 -8.76
C LEU A 217 -17.85 18.17 -7.78
N SER A 218 -17.95 19.47 -7.52
CA SER A 218 -18.97 20.04 -6.63
C SER A 218 -20.37 19.83 -7.20
N ASP A 219 -20.55 20.10 -8.50
CA ASP A 219 -21.83 19.93 -9.21
C ASP A 219 -22.27 18.46 -9.30
N SER A 220 -21.31 17.52 -9.34
CA SER A 220 -21.61 16.09 -9.36
C SER A 220 -22.24 15.57 -8.06
N GLY A 221 -22.10 16.31 -6.95
CA GLY A 221 -22.49 15.85 -5.62
C GLY A 221 -21.67 14.67 -5.08
N LEU A 222 -20.48 14.42 -5.63
CA LEU A 222 -19.62 13.32 -5.19
C LEU A 222 -19.19 13.51 -3.73
N SER A 223 -19.54 12.54 -2.89
CA SER A 223 -19.10 12.45 -1.50
C SER A 223 -18.15 11.29 -1.26
N GLY A 224 -17.34 11.41 -0.21
CA GLY A 224 -16.37 10.40 0.20
C GLY A 224 -17.01 9.02 0.40
N ARG A 225 -16.43 8.00 -0.25
CA ARG A 225 -16.95 6.61 -0.23
C ARG A 225 -16.32 5.72 0.85
N GLY A 226 -15.48 6.31 1.72
CA GLY A 226 -14.93 5.65 2.91
C GLY A 226 -15.84 5.66 4.14
N GLY A 227 -17.09 6.12 4.01
CA GLY A 227 -18.09 6.11 5.10
C GLY A 227 -18.47 7.48 5.65
N ALA A 228 -17.52 8.43 5.73
CA ALA A 228 -17.78 9.78 6.26
C ALA A 228 -18.68 10.65 5.35
N ALA A 229 -18.85 10.29 4.08
CA ALA A 229 -19.68 10.99 3.10
C ALA A 229 -19.42 12.51 2.99
N PHE A 230 -18.19 12.95 3.28
CA PHE A 230 -17.80 14.35 3.17
C PHE A 230 -17.72 14.80 1.70
N PRO A 231 -18.19 16.00 1.34
CA PRO A 231 -18.18 16.47 -0.05
C PRO A 231 -16.76 16.53 -0.64
N THR A 232 -16.53 15.83 -1.76
CA THR A 232 -15.21 15.68 -2.36
C THR A 232 -14.70 17.00 -2.93
N GLY A 233 -15.56 17.73 -3.64
CA GLY A 233 -15.23 19.05 -4.21
C GLY A 233 -14.76 20.04 -3.14
N PHE A 234 -15.47 20.10 -2.00
CA PHE A 234 -15.06 20.96 -0.89
C PHE A 234 -13.71 20.54 -0.28
N LYS A 235 -13.47 19.23 -0.09
CA LYS A 235 -12.18 18.74 0.44
C LYS A 235 -11.03 19.14 -0.49
N TRP A 236 -11.20 18.98 -1.80
CA TRP A 236 -10.16 19.31 -2.77
C TRP A 236 -9.93 20.82 -2.91
N SER A 237 -10.98 21.64 -2.88
CA SER A 237 -10.82 23.10 -2.85
C SER A 237 -10.04 23.55 -1.62
N ALA A 238 -10.35 23.00 -0.43
CA ALA A 238 -9.62 23.33 0.79
C ALA A 238 -8.12 22.97 0.70
N VAL A 239 -7.77 21.83 0.08
CA VAL A 239 -6.37 21.45 -0.16
C VAL A 239 -5.71 22.40 -1.15
N ARG A 240 -6.42 22.80 -2.21
CA ARG A 240 -5.89 23.75 -3.19
C ARG A 240 -5.62 25.12 -2.59
N ASP A 241 -6.52 25.61 -1.73
CA ASP A 241 -6.43 26.93 -1.12
C ASP A 241 -5.47 26.98 0.08
N ALA A 242 -5.06 25.82 0.60
CA ALA A 242 -4.12 25.73 1.71
C ALA A 242 -2.76 26.34 1.33
N ALA A 243 -2.22 27.14 2.25
CA ALA A 243 -0.87 27.71 2.13
C ALA A 243 0.21 26.62 2.29
N GLY A 244 1.28 26.73 1.51
CA GLY A 244 2.42 25.80 1.52
C GLY A 244 2.81 25.39 0.11
N ASP A 245 4.05 24.92 -0.02
CA ASP A 245 4.66 24.66 -1.35
C ASP A 245 4.46 23.22 -1.82
N THR A 246 4.17 22.28 -0.91
CA THR A 246 4.06 20.85 -1.24
C THR A 246 2.73 20.30 -0.77
N LYS A 247 1.99 19.69 -1.70
CA LYS A 247 0.72 19.01 -1.44
C LYS A 247 0.81 17.56 -1.85
N HIS A 248 0.02 16.72 -1.19
CA HIS A 248 0.00 15.28 -1.37
C HIS A 248 -1.41 14.79 -1.70
N ILE A 249 -1.49 13.78 -2.57
CA ILE A 249 -2.70 12.97 -2.75
C ILE A 249 -2.45 11.64 -2.04
N VAL A 250 -3.36 11.25 -1.15
CA VAL A 250 -3.28 9.96 -0.46
C VAL A 250 -4.54 9.15 -0.78
N ALA A 251 -4.36 8.02 -1.45
CA ALA A 251 -5.39 7.00 -1.62
C ALA A 251 -5.32 6.04 -0.43
N ASN A 252 -6.35 6.10 0.41
CA ASN A 252 -6.53 5.16 1.51
C ASN A 252 -7.14 3.86 0.96
N ALA A 253 -6.31 2.82 0.88
CA ALA A 253 -6.68 1.46 0.50
C ALA A 253 -6.47 0.47 1.67
N ASP A 254 -6.56 0.97 2.91
CA ASP A 254 -6.70 0.14 4.11
C ASP A 254 -8.16 -0.24 4.31
N GLU A 255 -8.70 -1.06 3.39
CA GLU A 255 -10.07 -1.56 3.40
C GLU A 255 -10.27 -2.60 4.53
N SER A 256 -10.27 -2.09 5.77
CA SER A 256 -10.20 -2.89 7.00
C SER A 256 -11.57 -3.16 7.62
N GLU A 257 -12.65 -2.53 7.15
CA GLU A 257 -14.01 -2.76 7.66
C GLU A 257 -14.51 -4.17 7.29
N PRO A 258 -14.91 -5.01 8.27
CA PRO A 258 -15.35 -6.37 7.98
C PRO A 258 -16.48 -6.44 6.96
N GLY A 259 -16.29 -7.26 5.91
CA GLY A 259 -17.28 -7.42 4.84
C GLY A 259 -17.08 -6.49 3.64
N THR A 260 -16.13 -5.55 3.71
CA THR A 260 -15.78 -4.69 2.57
C THR A 260 -14.68 -5.32 1.72
N PHE A 261 -14.85 -5.22 0.40
CA PHE A 261 -13.92 -5.73 -0.63
C PHE A 261 -14.04 -4.93 -1.94
N LYS A 262 -14.71 -3.77 -1.90
CA LYS A 262 -15.01 -2.94 -3.08
C LYS A 262 -13.74 -2.29 -3.62
N ASP A 263 -12.85 -1.85 -2.73
CA ASP A 263 -11.63 -1.14 -3.11
C ASP A 263 -10.62 -2.15 -3.65
N ARG A 264 -10.50 -3.31 -2.99
CA ARG A 264 -9.73 -4.44 -3.53
C ARG A 264 -10.19 -4.82 -4.93
N THR A 265 -11.50 -4.96 -5.12
CA THR A 265 -12.09 -5.34 -6.41
C THR A 265 -11.68 -4.36 -7.52
N VAL A 266 -11.66 -3.06 -7.25
CA VAL A 266 -11.21 -2.03 -8.21
C VAL A 266 -9.70 -2.11 -8.43
N MET A 267 -8.89 -2.15 -7.37
CA MET A 267 -7.42 -2.20 -7.50
C MET A 267 -6.94 -3.45 -8.23
N GLU A 268 -7.58 -4.59 -8.01
CA GLU A 268 -7.25 -5.81 -8.73
C GLU A 268 -7.69 -5.72 -10.20
N ASN A 269 -8.85 -5.17 -10.54
CA ASN A 269 -9.44 -5.38 -11.87
C ASN A 269 -9.48 -4.13 -12.77
N ASP A 270 -9.17 -2.94 -12.25
CA ASP A 270 -9.01 -1.69 -13.02
C ASP A 270 -7.99 -0.74 -12.34
N PRO A 271 -6.73 -1.20 -12.09
CA PRO A 271 -5.74 -0.43 -11.32
C PRO A 271 -5.39 0.92 -11.96
N PHE A 272 -5.39 0.99 -13.29
CA PHE A 272 -5.11 2.23 -14.04
C PHE A 272 -6.14 3.33 -13.76
N ALA A 273 -7.39 2.98 -13.45
CA ALA A 273 -8.41 3.97 -13.10
C ALA A 273 -8.09 4.68 -11.78
N LEU A 274 -7.49 3.98 -10.80
CA LEU A 274 -7.05 4.62 -9.56
C LEU A 274 -5.88 5.57 -9.83
N VAL A 275 -4.90 5.13 -10.62
CA VAL A 275 -3.76 5.97 -11.03
C VAL A 275 -4.24 7.23 -11.75
N GLU A 276 -5.11 7.09 -12.75
CA GLU A 276 -5.69 8.22 -13.49
C GLU A 276 -6.46 9.18 -12.56
N ALA A 277 -7.28 8.65 -11.65
CA ALA A 277 -8.06 9.44 -10.72
C ALA A 277 -7.16 10.24 -9.75
N MET A 278 -6.06 9.65 -9.27
CA MET A 278 -5.07 10.35 -8.45
C MET A 278 -4.36 11.46 -9.23
N THR A 279 -4.04 11.22 -10.50
CA THR A 279 -3.45 12.24 -11.37
C THR A 279 -4.43 13.40 -11.61
N ILE A 280 -5.72 13.13 -11.82
CA ILE A 280 -6.75 14.18 -11.91
C ILE A 280 -6.85 14.97 -10.59
N ALA A 281 -6.76 14.29 -9.45
CA ALA A 281 -6.72 14.94 -8.14
C ALA A 281 -5.50 15.85 -7.99
N ALA A 282 -4.35 15.42 -8.49
CA ALA A 282 -3.13 16.23 -8.51
C ALA A 282 -3.31 17.49 -9.36
N VAL A 283 -3.86 17.38 -10.57
CA VAL A 283 -4.19 18.53 -11.43
C VAL A 283 -5.12 19.51 -10.71
N ALA A 284 -6.16 19.01 -10.04
CA ALA A 284 -7.13 19.85 -9.36
C ALA A 284 -6.58 20.59 -8.14
N THR A 285 -5.61 20.00 -7.43
CA THR A 285 -5.12 20.50 -6.13
C THR A 285 -3.74 21.16 -6.19
N GLY A 286 -2.98 20.90 -7.26
CA GLY A 286 -1.57 21.26 -7.40
C GLY A 286 -0.65 20.37 -6.55
N ALA A 287 -1.00 19.10 -6.35
CA ALA A 287 -0.16 18.16 -5.63
C ALA A 287 0.91 17.55 -6.53
N GLU A 288 2.12 17.36 -5.99
CA GLU A 288 3.27 16.80 -6.73
C GLU A 288 3.58 15.36 -6.29
N ASN A 289 3.01 14.90 -5.19
CA ASN A 289 3.33 13.62 -4.57
C ASN A 289 2.05 12.82 -4.28
N GLY A 290 2.00 11.59 -4.76
CA GLY A 290 0.92 10.64 -4.56
C GLY A 290 1.34 9.46 -3.69
N TRP A 291 0.44 9.01 -2.83
CA TRP A 291 0.63 7.86 -1.95
C TRP A 291 -0.56 6.93 -2.08
N ILE A 292 -0.33 5.65 -2.33
CA ILE A 292 -1.36 4.62 -2.22
C ILE A 292 -0.99 3.75 -1.02
N TYR A 293 -1.74 3.87 0.07
CA TYR A 293 -1.54 3.04 1.25
C TYR A 293 -2.46 1.82 1.16
N ILE A 294 -1.91 0.66 0.80
CA ILE A 294 -2.63 -0.60 0.59
C ILE A 294 -2.38 -1.50 1.80
N ARG A 295 -3.44 -2.07 2.36
CA ARG A 295 -3.29 -3.04 3.46
C ARG A 295 -2.44 -4.25 3.07
N GLY A 296 -1.75 -4.82 4.06
CA GLY A 296 -0.77 -5.89 3.85
C GLY A 296 -1.35 -7.16 3.24
N GLU A 297 -2.63 -7.40 3.44
CA GLU A 297 -3.35 -8.61 3.06
C GLU A 297 -3.73 -8.65 1.57
N TYR A 298 -3.45 -7.59 0.79
CA TYR A 298 -3.78 -7.50 -0.65
C TYR A 298 -2.54 -7.54 -1.56
N PRO A 299 -1.83 -8.67 -1.64
CA PRO A 299 -0.62 -8.79 -2.47
C PRO A 299 -0.91 -8.62 -3.97
N LEU A 300 -2.02 -9.17 -4.49
CA LEU A 300 -2.36 -9.01 -5.92
C LEU A 300 -2.68 -7.55 -6.27
N ALA A 301 -3.49 -6.87 -5.46
CA ALA A 301 -3.80 -5.45 -5.66
C ALA A 301 -2.52 -4.60 -5.66
N THR A 302 -1.61 -4.86 -4.72
CA THR A 302 -0.30 -4.20 -4.65
C THR A 302 0.49 -4.40 -5.94
N ALA A 303 0.67 -5.65 -6.37
CA ALA A 303 1.43 -5.96 -7.59
C ALA A 303 0.82 -5.32 -8.86
N ARG A 304 -0.51 -5.34 -9.00
CA ARG A 304 -1.20 -4.74 -10.15
C ARG A 304 -1.13 -3.22 -10.16
N ILE A 305 -1.23 -2.58 -9.00
CA ILE A 305 -1.06 -1.12 -8.86
C ILE A 305 0.39 -0.72 -9.17
N GLU A 306 1.38 -1.44 -8.65
CA GLU A 306 2.80 -1.20 -8.97
C GLU A 306 3.07 -1.34 -10.47
N ASN A 307 2.53 -2.38 -11.11
CA ASN A 307 2.60 -2.53 -12.56
C ASN A 307 1.96 -1.33 -13.28
N ALA A 308 0.75 -0.94 -12.89
CA ALA A 308 0.05 0.18 -13.51
C ALA A 308 0.83 1.50 -13.38
N ILE A 309 1.39 1.79 -12.20
CA ILE A 309 2.25 2.95 -11.97
C ILE A 309 3.47 2.91 -12.91
N ASN A 310 4.14 1.76 -13.01
CA ASN A 310 5.33 1.62 -13.86
C ASN A 310 5.03 1.81 -15.35
N GLU A 311 3.92 1.24 -15.85
CA GLU A 311 3.47 1.49 -17.23
C GLU A 311 3.11 2.96 -17.46
N CYS A 312 2.47 3.61 -16.49
CA CYS A 312 2.11 5.02 -16.59
C CYS A 312 3.35 5.94 -16.57
N ARG A 313 4.35 5.64 -15.74
CA ARG A 313 5.66 6.32 -15.77
C ARG A 313 6.33 6.17 -17.12
N ALA A 314 6.40 4.95 -17.64
CA ALA A 314 7.02 4.67 -18.95
C ALA A 314 6.29 5.37 -20.11
N ALA A 315 4.98 5.60 -19.97
CA ALA A 315 4.16 6.30 -20.94
C ALA A 315 4.11 7.83 -20.76
N GLY A 316 4.86 8.39 -19.79
CA GLY A 316 4.88 9.83 -19.50
C GLY A 316 3.58 10.35 -18.86
N LEU A 317 2.82 9.50 -18.18
CA LEU A 317 1.57 9.85 -17.48
C LEU A 317 1.79 10.14 -15.97
N LEU A 318 3.03 10.02 -15.50
CA LEU A 318 3.52 10.30 -14.15
C LEU A 318 4.94 10.89 -14.26
N SER A 319 5.54 11.25 -13.13
CA SER A 319 6.88 11.86 -12.99
C SER A 319 6.90 13.37 -13.30
N ALA A 320 7.91 13.88 -14.02
CA ALA A 320 8.22 15.31 -14.09
C ALA A 320 7.33 16.14 -15.03
N ASP A 321 6.67 15.50 -16.00
CA ASP A 321 5.81 16.18 -16.97
C ASP A 321 4.64 15.27 -17.36
N VAL A 322 3.61 15.24 -16.52
CA VAL A 322 2.43 14.40 -16.69
C VAL A 322 1.71 14.77 -17.97
N ALA A 323 1.67 13.83 -18.92
CA ALA A 323 0.99 13.95 -20.20
C ALA A 323 1.34 15.23 -21.00
N GLY A 324 2.54 15.79 -20.81
CA GLY A 324 2.99 17.02 -21.48
C GLY A 324 2.32 18.30 -20.94
N SER A 325 1.73 18.25 -19.74
CA SER A 325 1.03 19.38 -19.12
C SER A 325 1.96 20.43 -18.48
N GLY A 326 3.24 20.11 -18.29
CA GLY A 326 4.19 20.90 -17.49
C GLY A 326 4.05 20.69 -15.98
N MET A 327 3.17 19.79 -15.52
CA MET A 327 2.97 19.45 -14.11
C MET A 327 3.77 18.21 -13.73
N ALA A 328 4.43 18.24 -12.58
CA ALA A 328 5.04 17.08 -11.96
C ALA A 328 4.05 16.39 -11.00
N PHE A 329 3.90 15.08 -11.11
CA PHE A 329 3.18 14.25 -10.13
C PHE A 329 3.64 12.79 -10.24
N ASP A 330 4.05 12.19 -9.13
CA ASP A 330 4.43 10.78 -9.06
C ASP A 330 3.78 10.06 -7.88
N ILE A 331 3.65 8.74 -7.97
CA ILE A 331 2.91 7.91 -7.01
C ILE A 331 3.82 6.84 -6.40
N GLU A 332 3.86 6.78 -5.08
CA GLU A 332 4.48 5.67 -4.34
C GLU A 332 3.41 4.78 -3.69
N VAL A 333 3.66 3.48 -3.65
CA VAL A 333 2.83 2.51 -2.93
C VAL A 333 3.44 2.25 -1.57
N ARG A 334 2.60 2.25 -0.53
CA ARG A 334 2.97 1.84 0.82
C ARG A 334 2.08 0.71 1.28
N ARG A 335 2.74 -0.36 1.72
CA ARG A 335 2.06 -1.55 2.22
C ARG A 335 1.93 -1.45 3.74
N GLY A 336 0.71 -1.59 4.24
CA GLY A 336 0.41 -1.73 5.66
C GLY A 336 0.75 -3.13 6.19
N ALA A 337 0.69 -3.29 7.51
CA ALA A 337 1.06 -4.54 8.18
C ALA A 337 -0.03 -5.06 9.15
N GLY A 338 -1.30 -4.95 8.75
CA GLY A 338 -2.44 -5.51 9.51
C GLY A 338 -2.80 -4.70 10.75
N ALA A 339 -3.22 -3.44 10.57
CA ALA A 339 -3.70 -2.60 11.67
C ALA A 339 -4.95 -1.83 11.26
N TYR A 340 -6.13 -2.25 11.75
CA TYR A 340 -7.43 -1.64 11.43
C TYR A 340 -7.47 -0.12 11.61
N ILE A 341 -6.80 0.39 12.64
CA ILE A 341 -6.79 1.82 12.95
C ILE A 341 -6.09 2.66 11.85
N CYS A 342 -5.22 2.06 11.03
CA CYS A 342 -4.58 2.75 9.91
C CYS A 342 -5.56 3.10 8.77
N GLY A 343 -6.81 2.65 8.82
CA GLY A 343 -7.88 3.18 7.97
C GLY A 343 -8.35 4.58 8.37
N GLU A 344 -8.03 5.06 9.58
CA GLU A 344 -8.26 6.44 10.00
C GLU A 344 -7.21 7.38 9.38
N GLU A 345 -7.64 8.56 8.92
CA GLU A 345 -6.81 9.48 8.11
C GLU A 345 -5.50 9.87 8.79
N THR A 346 -5.52 10.23 10.08
CA THR A 346 -4.30 10.65 10.78
C THR A 346 -3.40 9.48 11.16
N ALA A 347 -3.97 8.32 11.51
CA ALA A 347 -3.21 7.09 11.76
C ALA A 347 -2.50 6.61 10.49
N LEU A 348 -3.16 6.69 9.33
CA LEU A 348 -2.59 6.38 8.02
C LEU A 348 -1.35 7.24 7.74
N PHE A 349 -1.42 8.55 7.96
CA PHE A 349 -0.29 9.45 7.74
C PHE A 349 0.91 9.15 8.64
N ASN A 350 0.68 8.64 9.86
CA ASN A 350 1.77 8.21 10.74
C ASN A 350 2.39 6.87 10.30
N SER A 351 1.65 6.07 9.53
CA SER A 351 2.10 4.80 8.98
C SER A 351 2.99 4.95 7.74
N ILE A 352 2.67 5.93 6.87
CA ILE A 352 3.45 6.30 5.67
C ILE A 352 4.85 6.85 6.03
#